data_AF-A0A523Q979-F1
#
_entry.id   AF-A0A523Q979-F1
#
_cell.length_a   1.000
_cell.length_b   1.000
_cell.length_c   1.000
_cell.angle_alpha   90.00
_cell.angle_beta   90.00
_cell.angle_gamma   90.00
#
_symmetry.space_group_name_H-M   'P 1'
#
loop_
_entity.id
_entity.type
_entity.pdbx_description
1 polymer ?
#
loop_
_entity_poly.entity_id
_entity_poly.type
_entity_poly.pdbx_seq_one_letter_code
_entity_poly.pdbx_strand_id
1 'polypeptide(L)'
;MRVHDAINPSAEQVAACIALSSAAAVDTAVKAARAALPAFSQTSLAERCALMTRMLEEYAKCYDDIAAAISIEMGASEALAKGAQAWIGMAHLQTGLAALKDYRLEASPTPASTSGAKPTPAWPVGRPSGGTSSKPHEYPVYKG
;
A
#
# COMPACT_ATOMS: atom_id res chain seq x y z
N MET A 1 3.90 -19.73 14.28
CA MET A 1 3.37 -18.40 13.93
C MET A 1 3.38 -17.57 15.21
N ARG A 2 4.04 -16.41 15.23
CA ARG A 2 4.03 -15.53 16.41
C ARG A 2 2.80 -14.62 16.32
N VAL A 3 2.13 -14.39 17.43
CA VAL A 3 0.97 -13.50 17.50
C VAL A 3 1.30 -12.27 18.35
N HIS A 4 0.60 -11.17 18.10
CA HIS A 4 0.71 -9.90 18.83
C HIS A 4 -0.67 -9.37 19.13
N ASP A 5 -0.89 -8.97 20.38
CA ASP A 5 -2.15 -8.37 20.79
C ASP A 5 -2.15 -6.87 20.44
N ALA A 6 -3.09 -6.47 19.59
CA ALA A 6 -3.40 -5.08 19.34
C ALA A 6 -4.29 -4.58 20.49
N ILE A 7 -3.86 -3.50 21.15
CA ILE A 7 -4.55 -2.93 22.31
C ILE A 7 -5.39 -1.73 21.87
N ASN A 8 -6.64 -1.67 22.32
CA ASN A 8 -7.45 -0.47 22.18
C ASN A 8 -6.95 0.60 23.16
N PRO A 9 -6.40 1.73 22.68
CA PRO A 9 -5.83 2.75 23.56
C PRO A 9 -6.88 3.48 24.41
N SER A 10 -8.16 3.44 24.04
CA SER A 10 -9.24 4.07 24.79
C SER A 10 -9.73 3.24 25.99
N ALA A 11 -9.49 1.94 25.99
CA ALA A 11 -9.96 1.01 27.02
C ALA A 11 -8.85 0.16 27.67
N GLU A 12 -7.62 0.24 27.15
CA GLU A 12 -6.46 -0.56 27.58
C GLU A 12 -6.68 -2.08 27.54
N GLN A 13 -7.61 -2.53 26.70
CA GLN A 13 -7.97 -3.94 26.52
C GLN A 13 -7.54 -4.44 25.14
N VAL A 14 -7.33 -5.75 25.03
CA VAL A 14 -7.01 -6.38 23.74
C VAL A 14 -8.19 -6.21 22.76
N ALA A 15 -7.93 -5.53 21.66
CA ALA A 15 -8.87 -5.33 20.56
C ALA A 15 -8.86 -6.49 19.56
N ALA A 16 -7.67 -7.00 19.24
CA ALA A 16 -7.48 -8.05 18.25
C ALA A 16 -6.15 -8.78 18.48
N CYS A 17 -6.03 -9.99 17.95
CA CYS A 17 -4.78 -10.74 17.93
C CYS A 17 -4.29 -10.85 16.47
N ILE A 18 -3.13 -10.27 16.18
CA ILE A 18 -2.56 -10.17 14.83
C ILE A 18 -1.41 -11.17 14.70
N ALA A 19 -1.38 -11.91 13.60
CA ALA A 19 -0.24 -12.75 13.26
C ALA A 19 0.94 -11.90 12.78
N LEU A 20 2.09 -12.00 13.44
CA LEU A 20 3.34 -11.43 12.95
C LEU A 20 3.89 -12.32 11.83
N SER A 21 4.07 -11.73 10.65
CA SER A 21 4.53 -12.46 9.47
C SER A 21 5.96 -12.96 9.64
N SER A 22 6.25 -14.13 9.08
CA SER A 22 7.60 -14.68 8.99
C SER A 22 8.19 -14.42 7.61
N ALA A 23 9.52 -14.52 7.47
CA ALA A 23 10.19 -14.46 6.16
C ALA A 23 9.58 -15.47 5.16
N ALA A 24 9.28 -16.69 5.61
CA ALA A 24 8.65 -17.71 4.77
C ALA A 24 7.23 -17.33 4.30
N ALA A 25 6.44 -16.63 5.14
CA ALA A 25 5.13 -16.14 4.75
C ALA A 25 5.24 -15.02 3.70
N VAL A 26 6.23 -14.13 3.86
CA VAL A 26 6.54 -13.09 2.86
C VAL A 26 6.97 -13.73 1.54
N ASP A 27 7.87 -14.71 1.56
CA ASP A 27 8.31 -15.44 0.36
C ASP A 27 7.12 -16.11 -0.35
N THR A 28 6.19 -16.65 0.41
CA THR A 28 4.96 -17.26 -0.13
C THR A 28 4.08 -16.21 -0.82
N ALA A 29 3.85 -15.05 -0.18
CA ALA A 29 3.09 -13.96 -0.76
C ALA A 29 3.74 -13.41 -2.04
N VAL A 30 5.07 -13.26 -2.05
CA VAL A 30 5.83 -12.82 -3.22
C VAL A 30 5.73 -13.83 -4.37
N LYS A 31 5.86 -15.13 -4.07
CA LYS A 31 5.70 -16.19 -5.08
C LYS A 31 4.31 -16.17 -5.70
N ALA A 32 3.26 -16.02 -4.88
CA ALA A 32 1.88 -15.93 -5.36
C ALA A 32 1.67 -14.69 -6.25
N ALA A 33 2.15 -13.52 -5.82
CA ALA A 33 2.05 -12.29 -6.61
C ALA A 33 2.79 -12.41 -7.96
N ARG A 34 4.00 -13.00 -7.96
CA ARG A 34 4.76 -13.25 -9.20
C ARG A 34 4.06 -14.24 -10.12
N ALA A 35 3.40 -15.25 -9.59
CA ALA A 35 2.64 -16.22 -10.38
C ALA A 35 1.36 -15.60 -10.98
N ALA A 36 0.70 -14.67 -10.29
CA ALA A 36 -0.49 -13.98 -10.78
C ALA A 36 -0.19 -12.89 -11.82
N LEU A 37 0.99 -12.28 -11.77
CA LEU A 37 1.36 -11.13 -12.60
C LEU A 37 1.25 -11.37 -14.12
N PRO A 38 1.65 -12.52 -14.71
CA PRO A 38 1.51 -12.74 -16.15
C PRO A 38 0.05 -12.66 -16.61
N ALA A 39 -0.89 -13.27 -15.88
CA ALA A 39 -2.30 -13.22 -16.24
C ALA A 39 -2.89 -11.83 -15.97
N PHE A 40 -2.60 -11.23 -14.81
CA PHE A 40 -3.11 -9.91 -14.46
C PHE A 40 -2.60 -8.81 -15.39
N SER A 41 -1.34 -8.89 -15.83
CA SER A 41 -0.73 -7.87 -16.72
C SER A 41 -1.35 -7.84 -18.11
N GLN A 42 -2.02 -8.92 -18.54
CA GLN A 42 -2.74 -8.99 -19.82
C GLN A 42 -4.21 -8.56 -19.71
N THR A 43 -4.71 -8.26 -18.51
CA THR A 43 -6.07 -7.72 -18.37
C THR A 43 -6.18 -6.35 -19.03
N SER A 44 -7.29 -6.16 -19.74
CA SER A 44 -7.66 -4.91 -20.37
C SER A 44 -7.90 -3.80 -19.36
N LEU A 45 -7.88 -2.55 -19.84
CA LEU A 45 -8.22 -1.40 -19.01
C LEU A 45 -9.63 -1.52 -18.42
N ALA A 46 -10.59 -1.99 -19.21
CA ALA A 46 -11.97 -2.19 -18.80
C ALA A 46 -12.08 -3.19 -17.64
N GLU A 47 -11.36 -4.32 -17.71
CA GLU A 47 -11.34 -5.32 -16.64
C GLU A 47 -10.73 -4.78 -15.35
N ARG A 48 -9.66 -3.98 -15.43
CA ARG A 48 -9.04 -3.34 -14.26
C ARG A 48 -9.94 -2.28 -13.65
N CYS A 49 -10.60 -1.47 -14.47
CA CYS A 49 -11.62 -0.52 -14.02
C CYS A 49 -12.78 -1.24 -13.32
N ALA A 50 -13.29 -2.33 -13.91
CA ALA A 50 -14.36 -3.12 -13.30
C ALA A 50 -13.93 -3.76 -11.97
N LEU A 51 -12.69 -4.23 -11.85
CA LEU A 51 -12.15 -4.73 -10.59
C LEU A 51 -12.11 -3.62 -9.52
N MET A 52 -11.59 -2.44 -9.86
CA MET A 52 -11.48 -1.34 -8.90
C MET A 52 -12.85 -0.74 -8.53
N THR A 53 -13.80 -0.71 -9.45
CA THR A 53 -15.21 -0.39 -9.15
C THR A 53 -15.79 -1.37 -8.12
N ARG A 54 -15.58 -2.69 -8.31
CA ARG A 54 -16.03 -3.68 -7.32
C ARG A 54 -15.35 -3.49 -5.96
N MET A 55 -14.06 -3.16 -5.93
CA MET A 55 -13.37 -2.83 -4.68
C MET A 55 -14.01 -1.63 -3.96
N LEU A 56 -14.39 -0.58 -4.71
CA LEU A 56 -15.10 0.58 -4.17
C LEU A 56 -16.48 0.22 -3.63
N GLU A 57 -17.24 -0.62 -4.36
CA GLU A 57 -18.56 -1.09 -3.92
C GLU A 57 -18.46 -1.88 -2.62
N GLU A 58 -17.51 -2.80 -2.51
CA GLU A 58 -17.30 -3.55 -1.27
C GLU A 58 -16.80 -2.64 -0.13
N TYR A 59 -15.88 -1.71 -0.42
CA TYR A 59 -15.40 -0.74 0.57
C TYR A 59 -16.54 0.12 1.13
N ALA A 60 -17.46 0.56 0.26
CA ALA A 60 -18.61 1.35 0.67
C ALA A 60 -19.57 0.55 1.56
N LYS A 61 -19.76 -0.76 1.30
CA LYS A 61 -20.60 -1.63 2.13
C LYS A 61 -20.03 -1.82 3.53
N CYS A 62 -18.71 -1.95 3.65
CA CYS A 62 -18.03 -2.12 4.95
C CYS A 62 -17.49 -0.81 5.53
N TYR A 63 -17.92 0.35 5.03
CA TYR A 63 -17.35 1.64 5.43
C TYR A 63 -17.45 1.89 6.94
N ASP A 64 -18.61 1.62 7.53
CA ASP A 64 -18.82 1.78 8.97
C ASP A 64 -17.99 0.78 9.78
N ASP A 65 -17.83 -0.45 9.30
CA ASP A 65 -16.99 -1.47 9.95
C ASP A 65 -15.51 -1.06 9.91
N ILE A 66 -15.05 -0.49 8.79
CA ILE A 66 -13.68 0.05 8.66
C ILE A 66 -13.48 1.21 9.64
N ALA A 67 -14.44 2.14 9.72
CA ALA A 67 -14.35 3.26 10.66
C ALA A 67 -14.34 2.77 12.12
N ALA A 68 -15.15 1.77 12.46
CA ALA A 68 -15.16 1.16 13.78
C ALA A 68 -13.82 0.47 14.09
N ALA A 69 -13.27 -0.28 13.14
CA ALA A 69 -11.96 -0.92 13.30
C ALA A 69 -10.85 0.11 13.53
N ILE A 70 -10.84 1.21 12.77
CA ILE A 70 -9.91 2.34 12.97
C ILE A 70 -10.06 2.91 14.38
N SER A 71 -11.29 3.22 14.81
CA SER A 71 -11.55 3.74 16.15
C SER A 71 -11.04 2.82 17.25
N ILE A 72 -11.25 1.50 17.11
CA ILE A 72 -10.78 0.49 18.06
C ILE A 72 -9.26 0.39 18.08
N GLU A 73 -8.59 0.41 16.92
CA GLU A 73 -7.15 0.21 16.81
C GLU A 73 -6.35 1.40 17.34
N MET A 74 -6.80 2.63 17.10
CA MET A 74 -6.03 3.84 17.43
C MET A 74 -6.74 4.83 18.34
N GLY A 75 -7.94 4.52 18.82
CA GLY A 75 -8.71 5.39 19.73
C GLY A 75 -9.27 6.65 19.07
N ALA A 76 -9.34 6.69 17.73
CA ALA A 76 -9.92 7.82 17.02
C ALA A 76 -11.41 7.97 17.37
N SER A 77 -11.86 9.20 17.60
CA SER A 77 -13.30 9.46 17.76
C SER A 77 -14.05 9.07 16.49
N GLU A 78 -15.34 8.69 16.61
CA GLU A 78 -16.14 8.26 15.46
C GLU A 78 -16.15 9.30 14.34
N ALA A 79 -16.24 10.59 14.68
CA ALA A 79 -16.21 11.68 13.72
C ALA A 79 -14.88 11.73 12.93
N LEU A 80 -13.74 11.49 13.57
CA LEU A 80 -12.43 11.45 12.92
C LEU A 80 -12.27 10.17 12.08
N ALA A 81 -12.67 9.03 12.64
CA ALA A 81 -12.58 7.73 11.99
C ALA A 81 -13.43 7.70 10.71
N LYS A 82 -14.69 8.17 10.76
CA LYS A 82 -15.59 8.24 9.60
C LYS A 82 -15.28 9.41 8.67
N GLY A 83 -15.14 10.61 9.21
CA GLY A 83 -15.07 11.85 8.42
C GLY A 83 -13.75 12.06 7.71
N ALA A 84 -12.66 11.45 8.18
CA ALA A 84 -11.34 11.58 7.58
C ALA A 84 -10.71 10.24 7.21
N GLN A 85 -10.59 9.31 8.15
CA GLN A 85 -9.70 8.15 7.97
C GLN A 85 -10.29 7.04 7.08
N ALA A 86 -11.55 6.67 7.29
CA ALA A 86 -12.25 5.77 6.35
C ALA A 86 -12.50 6.47 5.00
N TRP A 87 -12.80 7.78 5.05
CA TRP A 87 -13.08 8.56 3.84
C TRP A 87 -11.88 8.63 2.91
N ILE A 88 -10.68 8.91 3.42
CA ILE A 88 -9.49 9.06 2.58
C ILE A 88 -9.13 7.76 1.85
N GLY A 89 -9.40 6.60 2.45
CA GLY A 89 -9.24 5.30 1.80
C GLY A 89 -10.14 5.16 0.58
N MET A 90 -11.42 5.49 0.72
CA MET A 90 -12.37 5.52 -0.40
C MET A 90 -11.97 6.54 -1.47
N ALA A 91 -11.56 7.76 -1.06
CA ALA A 91 -11.16 8.82 -1.96
C ALA A 91 -9.92 8.43 -2.81
N HIS A 92 -8.95 7.71 -2.24
CA HIS A 92 -7.81 7.20 -2.97
C HIS A 92 -8.20 6.15 -4.03
N LEU A 93 -9.12 5.24 -3.71
CA LEU A 93 -9.62 4.27 -4.69
C LEU A 93 -10.38 4.97 -5.83
N GLN A 94 -11.19 5.98 -5.53
CA GLN A 94 -11.87 6.80 -6.54
C GLN A 94 -10.88 7.54 -7.44
N THR A 95 -9.84 8.14 -6.85
CA THR A 95 -8.78 8.85 -7.59
C THR A 95 -8.01 7.89 -8.49
N GLY A 96 -7.67 6.71 -7.99
CA GLY A 96 -7.02 5.66 -8.78
C GLY A 96 -7.87 5.22 -9.96
N LEU A 97 -9.18 5.07 -9.78
CA LEU A 97 -10.11 4.74 -10.85
C LEU A 97 -10.25 5.85 -11.89
N ALA A 98 -10.29 7.11 -11.47
CA ALA A 98 -10.30 8.24 -12.39
C ALA A 98 -9.01 8.27 -13.22
N ALA A 99 -7.85 8.18 -12.55
CA ALA A 99 -6.55 8.14 -13.23
C ALA A 99 -6.43 6.97 -14.21
N LEU A 100 -6.96 5.80 -13.85
CA LEU A 100 -6.93 4.62 -14.71
C LEU A 100 -7.80 4.81 -15.97
N LYS A 101 -8.97 5.45 -15.84
CA LYS A 101 -9.86 5.72 -17.00
C LYS A 101 -9.21 6.62 -18.04
N ASP A 102 -8.42 7.59 -17.58
CA ASP A 102 -7.71 8.53 -18.46
C ASP A 102 -6.36 7.99 -18.94
N TYR A 103 -5.91 6.84 -18.41
CA TYR A 103 -4.60 6.29 -18.71
C TYR A 103 -4.57 5.62 -20.07
N ARG A 104 -3.63 6.06 -20.91
CA ARG A 104 -3.32 5.40 -22.18
C ARG A 104 -2.15 4.45 -21.98
N LEU A 105 -2.45 3.15 -21.96
CA LEU A 105 -1.41 2.11 -21.98
C LEU A 105 -0.66 2.18 -23.31
N GLU A 106 0.61 2.57 -23.25
CA GLU A 106 1.51 2.44 -24.39
C GLU A 106 1.91 0.97 -24.54
N ALA A 107 1.59 0.36 -25.69
CA ALA A 107 2.21 -0.89 -26.08
C ALA A 107 3.61 -0.55 -26.58
N SER A 108 4.63 -0.68 -25.73
CA SER A 108 6.01 -0.66 -26.22
C SER A 108 6.19 -1.93 -27.06
N PRO A 109 6.38 -1.87 -28.39
CA PRO A 109 6.83 -3.04 -29.12
C PRO A 109 8.25 -3.28 -28.59
N THR A 110 8.43 -4.32 -27.78
CA THR A 110 9.78 -4.75 -27.45
C THR A 110 10.33 -5.36 -28.74
N PRO A 111 11.30 -4.76 -29.45
CA PRO A 111 11.95 -5.48 -30.51
C PRO A 111 12.57 -6.73 -29.89
N ALA A 112 12.39 -7.88 -30.55
CA ALA A 112 12.98 -9.14 -30.12
C ALA A 112 14.45 -8.90 -29.74
N SER A 113 14.80 -9.34 -28.54
CA SER A 113 16.14 -9.24 -27.97
C SER A 113 17.17 -9.86 -28.93
N THR A 114 17.83 -9.03 -29.74
CA THR A 114 19.10 -9.41 -30.36
C THR A 114 20.21 -9.08 -29.36
N SER A 115 20.90 -10.13 -28.95
CA SER A 115 22.03 -10.17 -28.04
C SER A 115 23.09 -9.08 -28.30
N GLY A 116 23.63 -8.50 -27.22
CA GLY A 116 25.05 -8.12 -27.19
C GLY A 116 25.39 -6.63 -27.01
N ALA A 117 24.78 -5.91 -26.09
CA ALA A 117 25.39 -4.71 -25.51
C ALA A 117 24.79 -4.43 -24.12
N LYS A 118 25.63 -4.26 -23.08
CA LYS A 118 25.15 -3.77 -21.78
C LYS A 118 24.84 -2.28 -21.92
N PRO A 119 23.59 -1.82 -21.71
CA PRO A 119 23.32 -0.40 -21.63
C PRO A 119 23.91 0.13 -20.32
N THR A 120 24.89 1.02 -20.42
CA THR A 120 25.36 1.84 -19.30
C THR A 120 24.23 2.77 -18.86
N PRO A 121 23.80 2.76 -17.59
CA PRO A 121 22.80 3.72 -17.14
C PRO A 121 23.42 5.12 -17.07
N ALA A 122 22.86 6.05 -17.85
CA ALA A 122 23.22 7.48 -17.85
C ALA A 122 22.59 8.22 -16.66
N TRP A 123 22.70 7.67 -15.45
CA TRP A 123 22.42 8.42 -14.23
C TRP A 123 23.73 9.05 -13.75
N PRO A 124 23.77 10.33 -13.34
CA PRO A 124 24.96 10.90 -12.74
C PRO A 124 25.25 10.15 -11.44
N VAL A 125 26.24 9.26 -11.49
CA VAL A 125 26.69 8.50 -10.33
C VAL A 125 27.47 9.46 -9.43
N GLY A 126 26.76 10.10 -8.49
CA GLY A 126 27.38 10.79 -7.38
C GLY A 126 28.23 9.78 -6.61
N ARG A 127 29.55 9.99 -6.62
CA ARG A 127 30.51 9.17 -5.87
C ARG A 127 30.17 9.27 -4.37
N PRO A 128 30.00 8.17 -3.62
CA PRO A 128 29.78 8.28 -2.19
C PRO A 128 31.09 8.71 -1.52
N SER A 129 31.14 9.95 -1.06
CA SER A 129 32.09 10.35 -0.02
C SER A 129 31.67 9.64 1.26
N GLY A 130 32.53 8.74 1.76
CA GLY A 130 32.32 8.04 3.02
C GLY A 130 32.08 9.03 4.17
N GLY A 131 31.02 8.77 4.92
CA GLY A 131 30.64 9.54 6.11
C GLY A 131 29.25 9.09 6.58
N THR A 132 29.18 8.05 7.40
CA THR A 132 27.97 7.68 8.13
C THR A 132 27.66 8.78 9.14
N SER A 133 26.70 9.67 8.83
CA SER A 133 26.10 10.55 9.84
C SER A 133 24.89 9.83 10.43
N SER A 134 25.09 9.11 11.54
CA SER A 134 24.00 8.76 12.43
C SER A 134 23.56 10.04 13.14
N LYS A 135 22.46 10.65 12.71
CA LYS A 135 21.83 11.73 13.47
C LYS A 135 20.82 11.12 14.46
N PRO A 136 20.96 11.34 15.77
CA PRO A 136 19.94 10.94 16.73
C PRO A 136 18.65 11.77 16.54
N HIS A 137 17.52 11.12 16.77
CA HIS A 137 16.18 11.66 16.62
C HIS A 137 15.87 12.60 17.80
N GLU A 138 16.15 13.90 17.67
CA GLU A 138 15.67 14.91 18.62
C GLU A 138 14.26 15.37 18.21
N TYR A 139 13.29 15.13 19.10
CA TYR A 139 11.96 15.76 19.01
C TYR A 139 12.02 17.14 19.67
N PRO A 140 11.59 18.23 19.01
CA PRO A 140 11.46 19.52 19.68
C PRO A 140 10.28 19.48 20.66
N VAL A 141 10.60 19.56 21.95
CA VAL A 141 9.64 19.82 23.02
C VAL A 141 9.13 21.26 22.86
N TYR A 142 7.84 21.43 22.61
CA TYR A 142 7.19 22.72 22.75
C TYR A 142 7.22 23.14 24.22
N LYS A 143 7.84 24.29 24.52
CA LYS A 143 7.60 25.03 25.76
C LYS A 143 7.01 26.39 25.39
N GLY A 144 5.92 26.73 26.09
CA GLY A 144 5.32 28.07 26.10
C GLY A 144 6.12 29.06 26.95
#